data_AF-A0A160VHI4-F1
#
_entry.id   AF-A0A160VHI4-F1
#
_cell.length_a   1.000
_cell.length_b   1.000
_cell.length_c   1.000
_cell.angle_alpha   90.00
_cell.angle_beta   90.00
_cell.angle_gamma   90.00
#
_symmetry.space_group_name_H-M   'P 1'
#
loop_
_entity.id
_entity.type
_entity.pdbx_description
1 polymer ?
#
loop_
_entity_poly.entity_id
_entity_poly.type
_entity_poly.pdbx_seq_one_letter_code
_entity_poly.pdbx_strand_id
1 'polypeptide(L)'
;MALAHTGISVELREIFLTERPDELYAISSKGTVPVLELEDGQVIDESFDIIMWALDQTNTDWMEINPDQQLKMIHANDHEFKPWLDKYKYHERHPEHTKEYYQEQCDKFLSDYNEILKIQPYLIGEKIQLLDVAVFPFVRQFAFVDSRYFEEKYSQLNLWLQKWKNSKLFNSIMDKYIQWGPDHDPMIVSFAA
;
A
#
# COMPACT_ATOMS: atom_id res chain seq x y z
N MET A 1 2.68 -2.24 7.10
CA MET A 1 2.95 -3.69 6.88
C MET A 1 4.44 -3.98 6.90
N ALA A 2 5.27 -3.34 6.06
CA ALA A 2 6.72 -3.58 6.07
C ALA A 2 7.36 -3.36 7.47
N LEU A 3 7.12 -2.20 8.09
CA LEU A 3 7.57 -1.92 9.47
C LEU A 3 7.12 -2.98 10.50
N ALA A 4 5.91 -3.50 10.34
CA ALA A 4 5.36 -4.51 11.22
C ALA A 4 6.04 -5.88 11.02
N HIS A 5 6.22 -6.28 9.77
CA HIS A 5 6.92 -7.50 9.39
C HIS A 5 8.38 -7.50 9.87
N THR A 6 9.01 -6.33 9.86
CA THR A 6 10.41 -6.17 10.28
C THR A 6 10.57 -5.92 11.78
N GLY A 7 9.47 -5.86 12.54
CA GLY A 7 9.49 -5.63 13.98
C GLY A 7 9.96 -4.23 14.40
N ILE A 8 9.93 -3.26 13.48
CA ILE A 8 10.35 -1.89 13.75
C ILE A 8 9.25 -1.15 14.51
N SER A 9 9.63 -0.57 15.66
CA SER A 9 8.77 0.32 16.41
C SER A 9 8.97 1.76 15.95
N VAL A 10 7.90 2.54 15.93
CA VAL A 10 7.93 3.94 15.48
C VAL A 10 7.15 4.83 16.45
N GLU A 11 7.54 6.09 16.55
CA GLU A 11 6.62 7.13 17.01
C GLU A 11 5.60 7.38 15.89
N LEU A 12 4.32 7.07 16.15
CA LEU A 12 3.27 7.27 15.17
C LEU A 12 2.62 8.64 15.33
N ARG A 13 2.67 9.44 14.27
CA ARG A 13 1.96 10.72 14.16
C ARG A 13 0.83 10.61 13.15
N GLU A 14 -0.34 10.19 13.61
CA GLU A 14 -1.55 10.10 12.78
C GLU A 14 -2.07 11.51 12.46
N ILE A 15 -2.38 11.79 11.19
CA ILE A 15 -2.86 13.12 10.76
C ILE A 15 -4.07 13.00 9.83
N PHE A 16 -4.92 14.03 9.82
CA PHE A 16 -5.91 14.17 8.76
C PHE A 16 -5.33 14.94 7.58
N LEU A 17 -5.48 14.42 6.36
CA LEU A 17 -4.97 15.08 5.15
C LEU A 17 -5.66 16.42 4.83
N THR A 18 -6.83 16.68 5.42
CA THR A 18 -7.53 17.96 5.39
C THR A 18 -6.96 18.99 6.37
N GLU A 19 -6.20 18.53 7.36
CA GLU A 19 -5.63 19.32 8.47
C GLU A 19 -4.16 18.93 8.67
N ARG A 20 -3.35 19.17 7.64
CA ARG A 20 -1.92 18.81 7.68
C ARG A 20 -1.18 19.75 8.65
N PRO A 21 -0.45 19.21 9.64
CA PRO A 21 0.32 20.02 10.57
C PRO A 21 1.58 20.59 9.92
N ASP A 22 2.09 21.70 10.44
CA ASP A 22 3.32 22.35 9.97
C ASP A 22 4.53 21.41 10.10
N GLU A 23 4.52 20.52 11.10
CA GLU A 23 5.55 19.52 11.34
C GLU A 23 5.71 18.53 10.19
N LEU A 24 4.64 18.20 9.45
CA LEU A 24 4.76 17.38 8.25
C LEU A 24 5.55 18.13 7.16
N TYR A 25 5.23 19.41 6.96
CA TYR A 25 5.88 20.25 5.94
C TYR A 25 7.33 20.59 6.30
N ALA A 26 7.65 20.64 7.59
CA ALA A 26 9.01 20.85 8.07
C ALA A 26 9.96 19.73 7.65
N ILE A 27 9.48 18.48 7.57
CA ILE A 27 10.29 17.31 7.21
C ILE A 27 10.10 16.87 5.75
N SER A 28 8.92 17.05 5.15
CA SER A 28 8.66 16.75 3.74
C SER A 28 7.89 17.88 3.06
N SER A 29 8.54 18.53 2.10
CA SER A 29 7.91 19.58 1.29
C SER A 29 6.72 19.09 0.46
N LYS A 30 6.59 17.78 0.22
CA LYS A 30 5.47 17.18 -0.53
C LYS A 30 4.16 17.26 0.25
N GLY A 31 4.23 17.23 1.59
CA GLY A 31 3.03 17.22 2.44
C GLY A 31 2.15 15.99 2.22
N THR A 32 2.73 14.88 1.78
CA THR A 32 2.04 13.60 1.55
C THR A 32 2.55 12.55 2.54
N VAL A 33 1.67 11.63 2.93
CA VAL A 33 2.01 10.51 3.80
C VAL A 33 2.05 9.21 2.98
N PRO A 34 2.83 8.19 3.41
CA PRO A 34 3.68 8.17 4.62
C PRO A 34 4.98 8.97 4.47
N VAL A 35 5.50 9.46 5.61
CA VAL A 35 6.85 10.02 5.77
C VAL A 35 7.49 9.34 6.98
N LEU A 36 8.76 8.98 6.86
CA LEU A 36 9.55 8.40 7.94
C LEU A 36 10.77 9.30 8.21
N GLU A 37 10.88 9.77 9.44
CA GLU A 37 12.08 10.45 9.96
C GLU A 37 12.87 9.46 10.82
N LEU A 38 14.17 9.34 10.55
CA LEU A 38 15.08 8.47 11.28
C LEU A 38 15.73 9.20 12.46
N GLU A 39 16.32 8.45 13.40
CA GLU A 39 16.97 9.02 14.59
C GLU A 39 18.13 9.98 14.27
N ASP A 40 18.78 9.80 13.12
CA ASP A 40 19.87 10.66 12.64
C ASP A 40 19.37 11.91 11.89
N GLY A 41 18.05 12.10 11.78
CA GLY A 41 17.40 13.20 11.08
C GLY A 41 17.25 13.00 9.57
N GLN A 42 17.63 11.83 9.03
CA GLN A 42 17.31 11.50 7.64
C GLN A 42 15.79 11.35 7.46
N VAL A 43 15.26 11.90 6.36
CA VAL A 43 13.83 11.78 6.00
C VAL A 43 13.68 10.93 4.75
N ILE A 44 12.74 9.98 4.78
CA ILE A 44 12.29 9.15 3.66
C ILE A 44 10.80 9.43 3.44
N ASP A 45 10.45 10.03 2.31
CA ASP A 45 9.09 10.52 2.05
C ASP A 45 8.41 9.89 0.82
N GLU A 46 8.90 8.70 0.41
CA GLU A 46 8.30 7.84 -0.61
C GLU A 46 7.95 6.48 -0.01
N SER A 47 6.73 6.00 -0.26
CA SER A 47 6.24 4.75 0.36
C SER A 47 7.05 3.53 -0.03
N PHE A 48 7.55 3.47 -1.26
CA PHE A 48 8.38 2.36 -1.73
C PHE A 48 9.75 2.38 -1.02
N ASP A 49 10.36 3.55 -0.89
CA ASP A 49 11.66 3.70 -0.22
C ASP A 49 11.56 3.38 1.27
N ILE A 50 10.45 3.75 1.94
CA ILE A 50 10.18 3.36 3.34
C ILE A 50 10.08 1.83 3.46
N ILE A 51 9.42 1.16 2.50
CA ILE A 51 9.33 -0.30 2.51
C ILE A 51 10.72 -0.91 2.35
N MET A 52 11.50 -0.47 1.36
CA MET A 52 12.86 -0.98 1.13
C MET A 52 13.76 -0.76 2.33
N TRP A 53 13.75 0.45 2.90
CA TRP A 53 14.49 0.77 4.13
C TRP A 53 14.12 -0.18 5.27
N ALA A 54 12.83 -0.46 5.48
CA ALA A 54 12.37 -1.34 6.54
C ALA A 54 12.86 -2.78 6.32
N LEU A 55 12.78 -3.29 5.09
CA LEU A 55 13.24 -4.64 4.74
C LEU A 55 14.75 -4.79 4.92
N ASP A 56 15.54 -3.75 4.67
CA ASP A 56 16.99 -3.75 4.88
C ASP A 56 17.40 -3.82 6.35
N GLN A 57 16.49 -3.56 7.30
CA GLN A 57 16.77 -3.66 8.75
C GLN A 57 16.73 -5.08 9.30
N THR A 58 16.28 -6.07 8.51
CA THR A 58 16.13 -7.46 8.97
C THR A 58 16.43 -8.45 7.86
N ASN A 59 16.66 -9.72 8.22
CA ASN A 59 16.76 -10.77 7.22
C ASN A 59 15.35 -11.24 6.84
N THR A 60 14.84 -10.78 5.69
CA THR A 60 13.51 -11.11 5.19
C THR A 60 13.55 -11.92 3.91
N ASP A 61 12.54 -12.77 3.71
CA ASP A 61 12.39 -13.59 2.52
C ASP A 61 11.47 -12.99 1.44
N TRP A 62 11.00 -11.74 1.63
CA TRP A 62 10.06 -11.06 0.73
C TRP A 62 10.66 -10.67 -0.63
N MET A 63 11.99 -10.72 -0.75
CA MET A 63 12.74 -10.43 -1.99
C MET A 63 13.42 -11.68 -2.57
N GLU A 64 13.09 -12.88 -2.09
CA GLU A 64 13.76 -14.12 -2.49
C GLU A 64 13.37 -14.57 -3.90
N ILE A 65 12.11 -14.39 -4.29
CA ILE A 65 11.58 -14.90 -5.56
C ILE A 65 11.62 -13.77 -6.60
N ASN A 66 12.46 -13.94 -7.62
CA ASN A 66 12.57 -13.07 -8.79
C ASN A 66 12.53 -11.55 -8.47
N PRO A 67 13.41 -11.02 -7.60
CA PRO A 67 13.38 -9.63 -7.15
C PRO A 67 13.29 -8.61 -8.29
N ASP A 68 14.02 -8.78 -9.39
CA ASP A 68 13.93 -7.88 -10.56
C ASP A 68 12.51 -7.79 -11.16
N GLN A 69 11.79 -8.91 -11.20
CA GLN A 69 10.42 -8.94 -11.71
C GLN A 69 9.47 -8.26 -10.74
N GLN A 70 9.66 -8.46 -9.43
CA GLN A 70 8.88 -7.77 -8.41
C GLN A 70 9.01 -6.25 -8.56
N LEU A 71 10.24 -5.75 -8.64
CA LEU A 71 10.52 -4.33 -8.77
C LEU A 71 9.89 -3.72 -10.03
N LYS A 72 9.95 -4.44 -11.16
CA LYS A 72 9.28 -4.00 -12.40
C LYS A 72 7.76 -3.90 -12.24
N MET A 73 7.13 -4.90 -11.62
CA MET A 73 5.69 -4.92 -11.42
C MET A 73 5.22 -3.87 -10.41
N ILE A 74 6.01 -3.61 -9.36
CA ILE A 74 5.75 -2.53 -8.39
C ILE A 74 5.88 -1.17 -9.07
N HIS A 75 6.93 -0.97 -9.87
CA HIS A 75 7.08 0.27 -10.63
C HIS A 75 5.89 0.54 -11.54
N ALA A 76 5.42 -0.48 -12.28
CA ALA A 76 4.24 -0.37 -13.13
C ALA A 76 2.96 -0.09 -12.31
N ASN A 77 2.82 -0.70 -11.13
CA ASN A 77 1.72 -0.42 -10.21
C ASN A 77 1.70 1.07 -9.80
N ASP A 78 2.84 1.62 -9.41
CA ASP A 78 2.91 2.97 -8.84
C ASP A 78 2.82 4.08 -9.91
N HIS A 79 3.38 3.83 -11.11
CA HIS A 79 3.50 4.86 -12.14
C HIS A 79 2.48 4.73 -13.26
N GLU A 80 1.92 3.53 -13.48
CA GLU A 80 0.95 3.30 -14.55
C GLU A 80 -0.44 2.98 -14.00
N PHE A 81 -0.57 2.04 -13.06
CA PHE A 81 -1.87 1.66 -12.51
C PHE A 81 -2.46 2.72 -11.58
N LYS A 82 -1.68 3.21 -10.60
CA LYS A 82 -2.15 4.15 -9.58
C LYS A 82 -2.79 5.43 -10.16
N PRO A 83 -2.23 6.09 -11.18
CA PRO A 83 -2.88 7.25 -11.78
C PRO A 83 -4.29 6.94 -12.34
N TRP A 84 -4.49 5.76 -12.92
CA TRP A 84 -5.82 5.32 -13.38
C TRP A 84 -6.75 5.01 -12.22
N LEU A 85 -6.24 4.35 -11.18
CA LEU A 85 -7.00 4.05 -9.97
C LEU A 85 -7.49 5.33 -9.29
N ASP A 86 -6.65 6.36 -9.19
CA ASP A 86 -7.04 7.64 -8.59
C ASP A 86 -8.13 8.34 -9.42
N LYS A 87 -8.04 8.30 -10.75
CA LYS A 87 -9.12 8.80 -11.62
C LYS A 87 -10.41 8.00 -11.49
N TYR A 88 -10.33 6.68 -11.35
CA TYR A 88 -11.51 5.84 -11.13
C TYR A 88 -12.19 6.14 -9.78
N LYS A 89 -11.41 6.26 -8.70
CA LYS A 89 -11.91 6.61 -7.35
C LYS A 89 -12.56 7.98 -7.31
N TYR A 90 -11.94 8.97 -7.95
CA TYR A 90 -12.36 10.37 -7.90
C TYR A 90 -12.87 10.86 -9.25
N HIS A 91 -13.57 10.00 -10.02
CA HIS A 91 -14.01 10.27 -11.38
C HIS A 91 -14.85 11.56 -11.52
N GLU A 92 -15.58 11.97 -10.48
CA GLU A 92 -16.32 13.25 -10.46
C GLU A 92 -15.40 14.48 -10.62
N ARG A 93 -14.11 14.36 -10.27
CA ARG A 93 -13.08 15.40 -10.46
C ARG A 93 -12.41 15.33 -11.83
N HIS A 94 -12.73 14.32 -12.63
CA HIS A 94 -12.14 14.02 -13.93
C HIS A 94 -13.25 13.81 -14.98
N PRO A 95 -13.92 14.89 -15.42
CA PRO A 95 -15.06 14.79 -16.33
C PRO A 95 -14.67 14.47 -17.78
N GLU A 96 -13.37 14.29 -18.08
CA GLU A 96 -12.89 14.03 -19.43
C GLU A 96 -13.37 12.67 -19.97
N HIS A 97 -13.55 11.68 -19.08
CA HIS A 97 -14.06 10.36 -19.42
C HIS A 97 -15.02 9.83 -18.35
N THR A 98 -15.74 8.75 -18.67
CA THR A 98 -16.68 8.12 -17.73
C THR A 98 -15.94 7.31 -16.66
N LYS A 99 -16.65 6.99 -15.57
CA LYS A 99 -16.13 6.08 -14.52
C LYS A 99 -15.74 4.73 -15.12
N GLU A 100 -16.53 4.20 -16.04
CA GLU A 100 -16.32 2.91 -16.72
C GLU A 100 -15.05 2.94 -17.57
N TYR A 101 -14.76 4.05 -18.26
CA TYR A 101 -13.51 4.18 -19.01
C TYR A 101 -12.28 4.08 -18.09
N TYR A 102 -12.29 4.77 -16.94
CA TYR A 102 -11.19 4.67 -15.98
C TYR A 102 -11.10 3.27 -15.34
N GLN A 103 -12.24 2.63 -15.11
CA GLN A 103 -12.32 1.23 -14.66
C GLN A 103 -11.67 0.27 -15.68
N GLU A 104 -11.92 0.46 -16.98
CA GLU A 104 -11.29 -0.32 -18.05
C GLU A 104 -9.78 -0.11 -18.15
N GLN A 105 -9.26 1.08 -17.86
CA GLN A 105 -7.81 1.29 -17.80
C GLN A 105 -7.15 0.51 -16.66
N CYS A 106 -7.83 0.42 -15.52
CA CYS A 106 -7.40 -0.39 -14.37
C CYS A 106 -7.46 -1.89 -14.68
N ASP A 107 -8.44 -2.33 -15.48
CA ASP A 107 -8.69 -3.74 -15.83
C ASP A 107 -7.46 -4.44 -16.43
N LYS A 108 -6.64 -3.71 -17.19
CA LYS A 108 -5.41 -4.21 -17.82
C LYS A 108 -4.44 -4.80 -16.79
N PHE A 109 -4.33 -4.20 -15.61
CA PHE A 109 -3.45 -4.66 -14.55
C PHE A 109 -4.11 -5.74 -13.68
N LEU A 110 -5.37 -5.52 -13.31
CA LEU A 110 -6.11 -6.42 -12.41
C LEU A 110 -6.39 -7.78 -13.06
N SER A 111 -6.62 -7.80 -14.37
CA SER A 111 -6.78 -9.04 -15.12
C SER A 111 -5.49 -9.87 -15.10
N ASP A 112 -4.33 -9.26 -15.33
CA ASP A 112 -3.04 -9.94 -15.27
C ASP A 112 -2.78 -10.55 -13.88
N TYR A 113 -3.03 -9.79 -12.81
CA TYR A 113 -2.93 -10.30 -11.44
C TYR A 113 -3.89 -11.46 -11.19
N ASN A 114 -5.13 -11.37 -11.67
CA ASN A 114 -6.12 -12.42 -11.53
C ASN A 114 -5.72 -13.70 -12.29
N GLU A 115 -5.15 -13.59 -13.49
CA GLU A 115 -4.64 -14.75 -14.24
C GLU A 115 -3.45 -15.41 -13.56
N ILE A 116 -2.51 -14.62 -13.03
CA ILE A 116 -1.41 -15.14 -12.20
C ILE A 116 -1.96 -15.93 -11.01
N LEU A 117 -2.96 -15.39 -10.32
CA LEU A 117 -3.53 -16.04 -9.13
C LEU A 117 -4.39 -17.28 -9.43
N LYS A 118 -4.71 -17.55 -10.70
CA LYS A 118 -5.30 -18.85 -11.10
C LYS A 118 -4.30 -20.00 -11.03
N ILE A 119 -3.01 -19.71 -11.22
CA ILE A 119 -1.97 -20.73 -11.35
C ILE A 119 -1.07 -20.84 -10.12
N GLN A 120 -1.05 -19.84 -9.24
CA GLN A 120 -0.21 -19.79 -8.05
C GLN A 120 -0.88 -18.98 -6.92
N PRO A 121 -0.51 -19.19 -5.64
CA PRO A 121 -1.24 -18.62 -4.50
C PRO A 121 -0.96 -17.13 -4.23
N TYR A 122 0.09 -16.54 -4.81
CA TYR A 122 0.51 -15.15 -4.64
C TYR A 122 0.94 -14.53 -5.97
N LEU A 123 1.16 -13.21 -6.01
CA LEU A 123 1.48 -12.51 -7.27
C LEU A 123 2.84 -12.92 -7.84
N ILE A 124 3.73 -13.49 -7.03
CA ILE A 124 5.00 -14.04 -7.51
C ILE A 124 5.49 -15.24 -6.68
N GLY A 125 5.10 -16.44 -7.11
CA GLY A 125 5.52 -17.71 -6.52
C GLY A 125 4.56 -18.24 -5.45
N GLU A 126 5.09 -19.13 -4.61
CA GLU A 126 4.29 -19.94 -3.67
C GLU A 126 4.15 -19.32 -2.26
N LYS A 127 4.87 -18.25 -1.97
CA LYS A 127 4.86 -17.54 -0.68
C LYS A 127 4.69 -16.04 -0.87
N ILE A 128 4.37 -15.34 0.23
CA ILE A 128 4.25 -13.89 0.26
C ILE A 128 5.59 -13.28 -0.16
N GLN A 129 5.54 -12.30 -1.06
CA GLN A 129 6.69 -11.51 -1.46
C GLN A 129 6.36 -10.01 -1.39
N LEU A 130 7.37 -9.16 -1.57
CA LEU A 130 7.24 -7.71 -1.55
C LEU A 130 6.15 -7.23 -2.51
N LEU A 131 6.07 -7.82 -3.70
CA LEU A 131 5.07 -7.48 -4.71
C LEU A 131 3.64 -7.56 -4.16
N ASP A 132 3.30 -8.60 -3.40
CA ASP A 132 1.96 -8.74 -2.82
C ASP A 132 1.64 -7.60 -1.87
N VAL A 133 2.61 -7.24 -1.01
CA VAL A 133 2.47 -6.22 0.03
C VAL A 133 2.36 -4.82 -0.59
N ALA A 134 3.12 -4.56 -1.66
CA ALA A 134 3.13 -3.29 -2.37
C ALA A 134 1.84 -3.07 -3.19
N VAL A 135 1.32 -4.11 -3.84
CA VAL A 135 0.12 -4.02 -4.69
C VAL A 135 -1.18 -4.07 -3.89
N PHE A 136 -1.20 -4.77 -2.74
CA PHE A 136 -2.41 -4.99 -1.93
C PHE A 136 -3.22 -3.72 -1.60
N PRO A 137 -2.62 -2.59 -1.15
CA PRO A 137 -3.37 -1.38 -0.85
C PRO A 137 -4.16 -0.85 -2.06
N PHE A 138 -3.59 -0.95 -3.26
CA PHE A 138 -4.20 -0.45 -4.49
C PHE A 138 -5.34 -1.36 -4.96
N VAL A 139 -5.15 -2.67 -4.93
CA VAL A 139 -6.23 -3.64 -5.23
C VAL A 139 -7.38 -3.47 -4.24
N ARG A 140 -7.09 -3.30 -2.94
CA ARG A 140 -8.08 -3.02 -1.91
C ARG A 140 -8.85 -1.72 -2.19
N GLN A 141 -8.17 -0.66 -2.61
CA GLN A 141 -8.81 0.61 -2.98
C GLN A 141 -9.71 0.47 -4.20
N PHE A 142 -9.28 -0.25 -5.24
CA PHE A 142 -10.11 -0.50 -6.43
C PHE A 142 -11.38 -1.26 -6.06
N ALA A 143 -11.23 -2.37 -5.32
CA ALA A 143 -12.34 -3.22 -4.88
C ALA A 143 -13.34 -2.46 -3.98
N PHE A 144 -12.90 -1.43 -3.26
CA PHE A 144 -13.78 -0.62 -2.42
C PHE A 144 -14.75 0.27 -3.22
N VAL A 145 -14.40 0.67 -4.45
CA VAL A 145 -15.25 1.55 -5.27
C VAL A 145 -16.51 0.83 -5.76
N ASP A 146 -16.39 -0.46 -6.11
CA ASP A 146 -17.51 -1.33 -6.45
C ASP A 146 -17.13 -2.79 -6.14
N SER A 147 -17.48 -3.24 -4.92
CA SER A 147 -17.07 -4.55 -4.44
C SER A 147 -17.74 -5.69 -5.19
N ARG A 148 -19.00 -5.51 -5.59
CA ARG A 148 -19.75 -6.55 -6.30
C ARG A 148 -19.16 -6.81 -7.68
N TYR A 149 -18.91 -5.74 -8.43
CA TYR A 149 -18.23 -5.85 -9.73
C TYR A 149 -16.87 -6.53 -9.59
N PHE A 150 -16.08 -6.13 -8.59
CA PHE A 150 -14.76 -6.70 -8.36
C PHE A 150 -14.81 -8.21 -8.05
N GLU A 151 -15.72 -8.62 -7.17
CA GLU A 151 -15.92 -10.02 -6.78
C GLU A 151 -16.36 -10.89 -7.96
N GLU A 152 -17.26 -10.38 -8.81
CA GLU A 152 -17.76 -11.09 -9.98
C GLU A 152 -16.70 -11.19 -11.09
N LYS A 153 -15.92 -10.14 -11.34
CA LYS A 153 -14.95 -10.10 -12.43
C LYS A 153 -13.59 -10.74 -12.10
N TYR A 154 -13.06 -10.51 -10.89
CA TYR A 154 -11.71 -10.94 -10.51
C TYR A 154 -11.73 -11.93 -9.35
N SER A 155 -12.37 -13.09 -9.58
CA SER A 155 -12.63 -14.06 -8.51
C SER A 155 -11.37 -14.53 -7.75
N GLN A 156 -10.26 -14.80 -8.43
CA GLN A 156 -9.02 -15.24 -7.78
C GLN A 156 -8.31 -14.09 -7.07
N LEU A 157 -8.28 -12.92 -7.69
CA LEU A 157 -7.75 -11.72 -7.06
C LEU A 157 -8.56 -11.33 -5.81
N ASN A 158 -9.88 -11.53 -5.82
CA ASN A 158 -10.70 -11.34 -4.64
C ASN A 158 -10.39 -12.36 -3.53
N LEU A 159 -10.19 -13.64 -3.85
CA LEU A 159 -9.75 -14.64 -2.85
C LEU A 159 -8.43 -14.23 -2.20
N TRP A 160 -7.45 -13.79 -3.02
CA TRP A 160 -6.19 -13.25 -2.55
C TRP A 160 -6.39 -12.00 -1.66
N LEU A 161 -7.25 -11.06 -2.07
CA LEU A 161 -7.58 -9.87 -1.30
C LEU A 161 -8.18 -10.20 0.07
N GLN A 162 -9.13 -11.14 0.12
CA GLN A 162 -9.72 -11.57 1.40
C GLN A 162 -8.70 -12.29 2.28
N LYS A 163 -7.81 -13.11 1.70
CA LYS A 163 -6.72 -13.75 2.45
C LYS A 163 -5.83 -12.71 3.13
N TRP A 164 -5.47 -11.63 2.43
CA TRP A 164 -4.71 -10.52 3.00
C TRP A 164 -5.46 -9.79 4.10
N LYS A 165 -6.73 -9.44 3.87
CA LYS A 165 -7.57 -8.77 4.89
C LYS A 165 -7.73 -9.60 6.16
N ASN A 166 -7.65 -10.93 6.07
CA ASN A 166 -7.73 -11.84 7.22
C ASN A 166 -6.35 -12.26 7.76
N SER A 167 -5.25 -11.76 7.20
CA SER A 167 -3.90 -12.09 7.65
C SER A 167 -3.58 -11.44 9.00
N LYS A 168 -2.73 -12.08 9.82
CA LYS A 168 -2.27 -11.50 11.09
C LYS A 168 -1.56 -10.17 10.88
N LEU A 169 -0.64 -10.13 9.91
CA LEU A 169 0.13 -8.94 9.56
C LEU A 169 -0.75 -7.74 9.16
N PHE A 170 -1.80 -7.95 8.37
CA PHE A 170 -2.71 -6.85 8.04
C PHE A 170 -3.49 -6.41 9.28
N ASN A 171 -4.05 -7.35 10.04
CA ASN A 171 -4.86 -7.00 11.21
C ASN A 171 -4.04 -6.34 12.33
N SER A 172 -2.75 -6.63 12.47
CA SER A 172 -1.88 -6.02 13.48
C SER A 172 -1.57 -4.54 13.25
N ILE A 173 -1.88 -4.01 12.06
CA ILE A 173 -1.63 -2.60 11.70
C ILE A 173 -2.91 -1.77 11.53
N MET A 174 -4.08 -2.36 11.78
CA MET A 174 -5.39 -1.73 11.51
C MET A 174 -6.02 -1.05 12.73
N ASP A 175 -5.28 -0.94 13.82
CA ASP A 175 -5.70 -0.16 14.99
C ASP A 175 -5.97 1.30 14.60
N LYS A 176 -6.92 1.92 15.31
CA LYS A 176 -7.26 3.34 15.11
C LYS A 176 -6.46 4.18 16.09
N TYR A 177 -5.80 5.19 15.56
CA TYR A 177 -5.00 6.13 16.33
C TYR A 177 -5.70 7.48 16.42
N ILE A 178 -5.49 8.18 17.54
CA ILE A 178 -5.95 9.56 17.68
C ILE A 178 -5.09 10.46 16.81
N GLN A 179 -5.69 11.54 16.28
CA GLN A 179 -4.93 12.56 15.56
C GLN A 179 -3.83 13.10 16.48
N TRP A 180 -2.62 13.17 15.94
CA TRP A 180 -1.46 13.72 16.60
C TRP A 180 -1.57 15.24 16.71
N GLY A 181 -1.01 15.79 17.78
CA GLY A 181 -0.83 17.22 18.00
C GLY A 181 0.47 17.46 18.77
N PRO A 182 1.04 18.67 18.71
CA PRO A 182 2.35 18.98 19.28
C PRO A 182 2.41 18.81 20.80
N ASP A 183 1.27 18.92 21.49
CA ASP A 183 1.16 18.76 22.94
C ASP A 183 0.89 17.31 23.38
N HIS A 184 0.76 16.36 22.45
CA HIS A 184 0.55 14.95 22.78
C HIS A 184 1.87 14.26 23.14
N ASP A 185 1.84 13.41 24.16
CA ASP A 185 2.97 12.52 24.47
C ASP A 185 3.29 11.61 23.27
N PRO A 186 4.58 11.31 23.01
CA PRO A 186 4.98 10.42 21.93
C PRO A 186 4.27 9.06 21.99
N MET A 187 3.56 8.70 20.92
CA MET A 187 2.89 7.42 20.81
C MET A 187 3.80 6.41 20.12
N ILE A 188 4.50 5.58 20.90
CA ILE A 188 5.32 4.50 20.35
C ILE A 188 4.44 3.30 20.01
N VAL A 189 4.47 2.89 18.75
CA VAL A 189 3.71 1.75 18.23
C VAL A 189 4.69 0.65 17.84
N SER A 190 4.47 -0.54 18.39
CA SER A 190 5.07 -1.80 17.96
C SER A 190 3.96 -2.68 17.38
N PHE A 191 4.01 -2.93 16.08
CA PHE A 191 3.01 -3.76 15.43
C PHE A 191 3.30 -5.23 15.74
N ALA A 192 2.41 -5.89 16.49
CA ALA A 192 2.56 -7.32 16.79
C ALA A 192 2.11 -8.17 15.58
N ALA A 193 2.96 -8.27 14.56
CA ALA A 193 2.71 -9.05 13.33
C ALA A 193 2.82 -10.56 13.54
#